data_AF-A0A923LAW9-F1
#
_entry.id   AF-A0A923LAW9-F1
#
_cell.length_a   1.000
_cell.length_b   1.000
_cell.length_c   1.000
_cell.angle_alpha   90.00
_cell.angle_beta   90.00
_cell.angle_gamma   90.00
#
_symmetry.space_group_name_H-M   'P 1'
#
loop_
_entity.id
_entity.type
_entity.pdbx_description
1 polymer ?
#
loop_
_entity_poly.entity_id
_entity_poly.type
_entity_poly.pdbx_seq_one_letter_code
_entity_poly.pdbx_strand_id
1 'polypeptide(L)'
;MRRKGVGRALKEKVYESVTAVLPITVIVLLLSITAAPLSTGTLVLFLFGAVLLILGMGFFNMGVDMSMIPMGEGMGVQMSRAGKE
;
A
#
# COMPACT_ATOMS: atom_id res chain seq x y z
N MET A 1 21.70 0.43 -9.97
CA MET A 1 20.79 0.49 -8.81
C MET A 1 21.18 1.69 -7.94
N ARG A 2 20.49 2.83 -8.06
CA ARG A 2 20.76 4.02 -7.23
C ARG A 2 20.37 3.67 -5.79
N ARG A 3 21.33 3.61 -4.85
CA ARG A 3 21.05 3.51 -3.41
C ARG A 3 20.29 4.78 -3.00
N LYS A 4 18.95 4.76 -3.06
CA LYS A 4 18.12 5.83 -2.50
C LYS A 4 18.25 5.74 -0.98
N GLY A 5 18.55 6.85 -0.31
CA GLY A 5 18.57 6.89 1.15
C GLY A 5 17.21 6.49 1.71
N VAL A 6 17.20 5.77 2.85
CA VAL A 6 16.00 5.22 3.50
C VAL A 6 14.89 6.26 3.65
N GLY A 7 15.23 7.49 4.05
CA GLY A 7 14.25 8.59 4.17
C GLY A 7 13.58 9.01 2.85
N ARG A 8 14.27 8.87 1.71
CA ARG A 8 13.70 9.16 0.38
C ARG A 8 12.77 8.05 -0.08
N ALA A 9 13.12 6.79 0.19
CA ALA A 9 12.29 5.63 -0.13
C ALA A 9 10.98 5.62 0.69
N LEU A 10 11.05 5.94 1.99
CA LEU A 10 9.87 6.10 2.84
C LEU A 10 8.91 7.16 2.29
N LYS A 11 9.44 8.33 1.92
CA LYS A 11 8.62 9.43 1.41
C LYS A 11 7.92 9.08 0.10
N GLU A 12 8.59 8.33 -0.76
CA GLU A 12 8.05 7.85 -2.05
C GLU A 12 6.94 6.80 -1.82
N LYS A 13 7.16 5.81 -0.95
CA LYS A 13 6.13 4.80 -0.63
C LYS A 13 4.90 5.38 0.06
N VAL A 14 5.11 6.29 1.01
CA VAL A 14 3.98 6.99 1.65
C VAL A 14 3.21 7.82 0.63
N TYR A 15 3.89 8.49 -0.30
CA TYR A 15 3.23 9.24 -1.36
C TYR A 15 2.41 8.33 -2.29
N GLU A 16 2.97 7.18 -2.69
CA GLU A 16 2.24 6.16 -3.45
C GLU A 16 0.99 5.68 -2.69
N SER A 17 1.13 5.37 -1.40
CA SER A 17 0.02 4.93 -0.56
C SER A 17 -1.06 6.01 -0.42
N VAL A 18 -0.69 7.27 -0.18
CA VAL A 18 -1.66 8.39 -0.11
C VAL A 18 -2.40 8.54 -1.44
N THR A 19 -1.68 8.51 -2.56
CA THR A 19 -2.27 8.69 -3.89
C THR A 19 -3.24 7.56 -4.24
N ALA A 20 -2.95 6.32 -3.80
CA ALA A 20 -3.84 5.17 -3.98
C ALA A 20 -5.12 5.24 -3.12
N VAL A 21 -5.03 5.79 -1.91
CA VAL A 21 -6.15 5.82 -0.95
C VAL A 21 -7.10 6.98 -1.20
N LEU A 22 -6.59 8.12 -1.68
CA LEU A 22 -7.36 9.33 -1.98
C LEU A 22 -8.61 9.05 -2.86
N PRO A 23 -8.52 8.37 -4.02
CA PRO A 23 -9.71 8.08 -4.84
C PRO A 23 -10.72 7.18 -4.12
N ILE A 24 -10.25 6.22 -3.30
CA ILE A 24 -11.12 5.34 -2.51
C ILE A 24 -11.90 6.16 -1.49
N THR A 25 -11.23 7.08 -0.79
CA THR A 25 -11.86 8.01 0.16
C THR A 25 -12.91 8.89 -0.52
N VAL A 26 -12.63 9.41 -1.72
CA VAL A 26 -13.62 10.20 -2.48
C VAL A 26 -14.86 9.38 -2.81
N ILE A 27 -14.70 8.14 -3.29
CA ILE A 27 -15.83 7.26 -3.61
C ILE A 27 -16.67 6.98 -2.36
N VAL A 28 -16.03 6.68 -1.22
CA VAL A 28 -16.75 6.43 0.04
C VAL A 28 -17.51 7.68 0.50
N LEU A 29 -16.93 8.88 0.38
CA LEU A 29 -17.62 10.12 0.72
C LEU A 29 -18.83 10.36 -0.18
N LEU A 30 -18.72 10.13 -1.49
CA LEU A 30 -19.84 10.25 -2.43
C LEU A 30 -20.95 9.25 -2.11
N LEU A 31 -20.61 7.99 -1.80
CA LEU A 31 -21.58 6.98 -1.38
C LEU A 31 -22.22 7.34 -0.04
N SER A 32 -21.46 7.95 0.87
CA SER A 32 -21.94 8.34 2.19
C SER A 32 -23.01 9.44 2.16
N ILE A 33 -23.06 10.24 1.09
CA ILE A 33 -24.07 11.30 0.91
C ILE A 33 -25.23 10.88 0.00
N THR A 34 -25.05 9.90 -0.88
CA THR A 34 -26.03 9.53 -1.91
C THR A 34 -26.79 8.24 -1.60
N ALA A 35 -26.08 7.13 -1.41
CA ALA A 35 -26.69 5.79 -1.37
C ALA A 35 -26.68 5.15 0.03
N ALA A 36 -25.70 5.50 0.86
CA ALA A 36 -25.50 4.93 2.18
C ALA A 36 -25.23 6.05 3.19
N PRO A 37 -26.26 6.78 3.68
CA PRO A 37 -26.08 7.84 4.67
C PRO A 37 -25.39 7.30 5.92
N LEU A 38 -24.10 7.59 6.06
CA LEU A 38 -23.28 7.13 7.16
C LEU A 38 -23.45 8.06 8.36
N SER A 39 -23.52 7.49 9.56
CA SER A 39 -23.46 8.28 10.79
C SER A 39 -22.09 8.98 10.89
N THR A 40 -22.05 10.14 11.57
CA THR A 40 -20.80 10.88 11.78
C THR A 40 -19.73 10.01 12.46
N GLY A 41 -20.13 9.12 13.38
CA GLY A 41 -19.20 8.18 14.04
C GLY A 41 -18.56 7.21 13.05
N THR A 42 -19.32 6.70 12.07
CA THR A 42 -18.82 5.80 11.03
C THR A 42 -17.85 6.53 10.09
N LEU A 43 -18.15 7.78 9.72
CA LEU A 43 -17.25 8.60 8.89
C LEU A 43 -15.91 8.88 9.59
N VAL A 44 -15.94 9.21 10.88
CA VAL A 44 -14.71 9.40 11.67
C VAL A 44 -13.90 8.11 11.76
N LEU A 45 -14.56 6.96 12.00
CA LEU A 45 -13.89 5.66 12.03
C LEU A 45 -13.28 5.30 10.67
N PHE A 46 -13.96 5.62 9.57
CA PHE A 46 -13.45 5.45 8.22
C PHE A 46 -12.22 6.30 7.95
N LEU A 47 -12.24 7.59 8.32
CA LEU A 47 -11.08 8.47 8.16
C LEU A 47 -9.89 8.02 9.01
N PHE A 48 -10.15 7.59 10.25
CA PHE A 48 -9.12 7.00 11.10
C PHE A 48 -8.55 5.71 10.48
N GLY A 49 -9.42 4.82 9.98
CA GLY A 49 -9.04 3.62 9.26
C GLY A 49 -8.22 3.91 8.00
N ALA A 50 -8.57 4.97 7.25
CA ALA A 50 -7.83 5.40 6.07
C ALA A 50 -6.41 5.85 6.43
N VAL A 51 -6.22 6.58 7.54
CA VAL A 51 -4.89 6.93 8.05
C VAL A 51 -4.10 5.67 8.42
N LEU A 52 -4.72 4.74 9.16
CA LEU A 52 -4.08 3.48 9.53
C LEU A 52 -3.67 2.65 8.30
N LEU A 53 -4.51 2.65 7.27
CA LEU A 53 -4.32 1.93 6.02
C LEU A 53 -3.20 2.55 5.17
N ILE A 54 -3.08 3.88 5.12
CA ILE A 54 -1.94 4.56 4.47
C ILE A 54 -0.63 4.19 5.17
N LEU A 55 -0.60 4.25 6.50
CA LEU A 55 0.59 3.87 7.27
C LEU A 55 0.94 2.39 7.07
N GLY A 56 -0.07 1.51 7.16
CA GLY A 56 0.07 0.07 6.94
C GLY A 56 0.60 -0.26 5.54
N MET A 57 0.04 0.33 4.49
CA MET A 57 0.54 0.16 3.13
C MET A 57 1.94 0.73 2.94
N GLY A 58 2.26 1.88 3.52
CA GLY A 58 3.59 2.48 3.41
C GLY A 58 4.68 1.57 3.98
N PHE A 59 4.46 1.03 5.19
CA PHE A 59 5.39 0.09 5.81
C PHE A 59 5.38 -1.28 5.12
N PHE A 60 4.22 -1.78 4.72
CA PHE A 60 4.10 -3.06 4.02
C PHE A 60 4.82 -3.02 2.67
N ASN A 61 4.60 -2.00 1.85
CA ASN A 61 5.26 -1.84 0.55
C ASN A 61 6.78 -1.71 0.69
N MET A 62 7.26 -1.08 1.77
CA MET A 62 8.69 -1.06 2.07
C MET A 62 9.22 -2.47 2.40
N GLY A 63 8.49 -3.24 3.20
CA GLY A 63 8.83 -4.64 3.50
C GLY A 63 8.79 -5.55 2.27
N VAL A 64 7.84 -5.32 1.36
CA VAL A 64 7.72 -6.04 0.08
C VAL A 64 8.98 -5.81 -0.77
N ASP A 65 9.37 -4.55 -0.97
CA ASP A 65 10.54 -4.19 -1.77
C ASP A 65 11.84 -4.72 -1.17
N MET A 66 11.97 -4.76 0.16
CA MET A 66 13.18 -5.21 0.84
C MET A 66 13.30 -6.73 0.98
N SER A 67 12.19 -7.45 1.02
CA SER A 67 12.21 -8.88 1.37
C SER A 67 11.43 -9.75 0.39
N MET A 68 10.16 -9.46 0.14
CA MET A 68 9.33 -10.33 -0.69
C MET A 68 9.77 -10.36 -2.15
N ILE A 69 10.08 -9.22 -2.75
CA ILE A 69 10.59 -9.15 -4.13
C ILE A 69 11.91 -9.90 -4.30
N PRO A 70 12.98 -9.62 -3.52
CA PRO A 70 14.25 -10.33 -3.69
C PRO A 70 14.15 -11.84 -3.36
N MET A 71 13.30 -12.22 -2.40
CA MET A 71 13.01 -13.64 -2.15
C MET A 71 12.31 -14.30 -3.34
N GLY A 72 11.32 -13.64 -3.92
CA GLY A 72 10.58 -14.14 -5.08
C GLY A 72 11.45 -14.29 -6.32
N GLU A 73 12.31 -13.31 -6.61
CA GLU A 73 13.27 -13.37 -7.71
C GLU A 73 14.30 -14.49 -7.49
N GLY A 74 14.85 -14.61 -6.28
CA GLY A 74 15.81 -15.65 -5.93
C GLY A 74 15.23 -17.07 -6.05
N MET A 75 13.99 -17.28 -5.58
CA MET A 75 13.28 -18.56 -5.72
C MET A 75 12.91 -18.85 -7.18
N GLY A 76 12.45 -17.85 -7.94
CA GLY A 76 12.10 -18.00 -9.35
C GLY A 76 13.27 -18.45 -10.22
N VAL A 77 14.47 -17.92 -9.96
CA VAL A 77 15.70 -18.34 -10.67
C VAL A 77 16.06 -19.79 -10.37
N GLN A 78 15.91 -20.25 -9.12
CA GLN A 78 16.17 -21.64 -8.77
C GLN A 78 15.15 -22.60 -9.40
N MET A 79 13.87 -22.24 -9.41
CA MET A 79 12.83 -23.05 -10.03
C MET A 79 12.98 -23.14 -11.56
N SER A 80 13.38 -22.04 -12.22
CA SER A 80 13.69 -22.05 -13.66
C SER A 80 14.91 -22.91 -14.02
N ARG A 81 15.83 -23.15 -13.08
CA ARG A 81 16.98 -24.04 -13.28
C ARG A 81 16.61 -25.50 -13.01
N ALA A 82 15.84 -25.76 -11.96
CA ALA A 82 15.36 -27.10 -11.62
C ALA A 82 14.41 -27.70 -12.65
N GLY A 83 13.63 -26.87 -13.37
CA GLY A 83 12.78 -27.32 -14.47
C GLY A 83 13.49 -27.51 -15.81
N LYS A 84 14.81 -27.33 -15.86
CA LYS A 84 15.65 -27.49 -17.06
C LYS A 84 16.54 -28.74 -17.03
N GLU A 85 16.34 -29.60 -16.04
CA GLU A 85 16.93 -30.95 -15.92
C GLU A 85 15.86 -32.03 -16.15
#